data_AF-D5PBH0-F1
#
_entry.id   AF-D5PBH0-F1
#
_cell.length_a   1.000
_cell.length_b   1.000
_cell.length_c   1.000
_cell.angle_alpha   90.00
_cell.angle_beta   90.00
_cell.angle_gamma   90.00
#
_symmetry.space_group_name_H-M   'P 1'
#
loop_
_entity.id
_entity.type
_entity.pdbx_description
1 polymer ?
#
loop_
_entity_poly.entity_id
_entity_poly.type
_entity_poly.pdbx_seq_one_letter_code
_entity_poly.pdbx_strand_id
1 'polypeptide(L)'
;LADTVCAHDPRSRDQLRADALGALAASGDRLGCRCGRADCAAAQRPATSPVVIHVVAERASVEGRGSAPGSELGADGLISAELIAELAGSARLVAVGAPTQAEPRYTPSAGLADFVRCRDLTCRAPGCDRPAVACDIDHTIPYAQGGPTHASNLKVLCRQHHLLKTFWGWRDEQLPDGTLIWRLPDGHTYVTTPGSALLFPTLCAPTGDPPLTPVPVAERCGQRTAMMPLRTRTRAQNRAQRIATERHHNRQARLTTPPAVPTSASPPGTAPSGPAPPDDEPPPF
;
A
#
# COMPACT_ATOMS: atom_id res chain seq x y z
N LEU A 1 -24.63 -2.16 -22.13
CA LEU A 1 -23.80 -2.81 -21.09
C LEU A 1 -24.17 -4.28 -20.87
N ALA A 2 -25.44 -4.62 -20.58
CA ALA A 2 -25.83 -6.03 -20.41
C ALA A 2 -25.50 -6.92 -21.63
N ASP A 3 -25.54 -6.38 -22.86
CA ASP A 3 -25.21 -7.12 -24.09
C ASP A 3 -23.71 -7.12 -24.46
N THR A 4 -22.81 -6.63 -23.60
CA THR A 4 -21.35 -6.65 -23.89
C THR A 4 -20.70 -8.00 -23.57
N VAL A 5 -21.43 -8.94 -22.97
CA VAL A 5 -20.99 -10.31 -22.70
C VAL A 5 -21.44 -11.25 -23.81
N CYS A 6 -20.82 -12.43 -23.93
CA CYS A 6 -21.24 -13.41 -24.93
C CYS A 6 -22.51 -14.16 -24.50
N ALA A 7 -23.15 -14.85 -25.45
CA ALA A 7 -24.37 -15.62 -25.19
C ALA A 7 -24.19 -16.82 -24.22
N HIS A 8 -22.95 -17.18 -23.90
CA HIS A 8 -22.61 -18.28 -22.98
C HIS A 8 -22.26 -17.78 -21.57
N ASP A 9 -22.51 -16.50 -21.27
CA ASP A 9 -22.37 -15.99 -19.92
C ASP A 9 -23.40 -16.67 -19.00
N PRO A 10 -23.00 -17.20 -17.82
CA PRO A 10 -23.91 -17.94 -16.94
C PRO A 10 -24.94 -17.05 -16.23
N ARG A 11 -24.78 -15.73 -16.27
CA ARG A 11 -25.70 -14.78 -15.61
C ARG A 11 -26.99 -14.60 -16.41
N SER A 12 -28.11 -14.48 -15.70
CA SER A 12 -29.40 -14.15 -16.30
C SER A 12 -29.42 -12.70 -16.83
N ARG A 13 -30.39 -12.38 -17.70
CA ARG A 13 -30.60 -11.01 -18.21
C ARG A 13 -30.76 -9.98 -17.08
N ASP A 14 -31.43 -10.34 -15.99
CA ASP A 14 -31.66 -9.42 -14.88
C ASP A 14 -30.41 -9.25 -14.00
N GLN A 15 -29.62 -10.32 -13.80
CA GLN A 15 -28.31 -10.22 -13.17
C GLN A 15 -27.36 -9.34 -14.00
N LEU A 16 -27.35 -9.49 -15.32
CA LEU A 16 -26.56 -8.64 -16.22
C LEU A 16 -27.01 -7.17 -16.19
N ARG A 17 -28.31 -6.90 -16.01
CA ARG A 17 -28.81 -5.53 -15.83
C ARG A 17 -28.40 -4.94 -14.49
N ALA A 18 -28.46 -5.73 -13.42
CA ALA A 18 -27.99 -5.33 -12.10
C ALA A 18 -26.48 -5.01 -12.11
N ASP A 19 -25.67 -5.92 -12.67
CA ASP A 19 -24.22 -5.72 -12.84
C ASP A 19 -23.93 -4.49 -13.71
N ALA A 20 -24.71 -4.27 -14.78
CA ALA A 20 -24.58 -3.11 -15.66
C ALA A 20 -24.82 -1.79 -14.94
N LEU A 21 -25.74 -1.74 -13.96
CA LEU A 21 -25.97 -0.54 -13.15
C LEU A 21 -24.73 -0.20 -12.32
N GLY A 22 -24.11 -1.21 -11.69
CA GLY A 22 -22.86 -1.04 -10.94
C GLY A 22 -21.71 -0.57 -11.84
N ALA A 23 -21.58 -1.16 -13.03
CA ALA A 23 -20.59 -0.74 -14.02
C ALA A 23 -20.79 0.72 -14.45
N LEU A 24 -22.04 1.15 -14.73
CA LEU A 24 -22.35 2.55 -15.07
C LEU A 24 -22.02 3.52 -13.94
N ALA A 25 -22.38 3.18 -12.71
CA ALA A 25 -22.07 4.02 -11.54
C ALA A 25 -20.56 4.20 -11.37
N ALA A 26 -19.78 3.17 -11.71
CA ALA A 26 -18.35 3.21 -11.78
C ALA A 26 -17.82 3.69 -13.14
N SER A 27 -18.58 4.40 -13.98
CA SER A 27 -18.13 4.90 -15.30
C SER A 27 -17.52 3.83 -16.23
N GLY A 28 -17.86 2.56 -16.02
CA GLY A 28 -17.49 1.44 -16.89
C GLY A 28 -18.36 1.39 -18.13
N ASP A 29 -17.79 0.96 -19.24
CA ASP A 29 -18.46 0.89 -20.55
C ASP A 29 -18.80 -0.55 -20.99
N ARG A 30 -18.30 -1.56 -20.25
CA ARG A 30 -18.55 -2.99 -20.49
C ARG A 30 -18.59 -3.83 -19.21
N LEU A 31 -19.27 -4.96 -19.30
CA LEU A 31 -19.19 -6.06 -18.33
C LEU A 31 -18.13 -7.07 -18.78
N GLY A 32 -17.37 -7.63 -17.83
CA GLY A 32 -16.48 -8.76 -18.08
C GLY A 32 -17.30 -10.04 -18.20
N CYS A 33 -17.10 -10.81 -19.27
CA CYS A 33 -17.84 -12.05 -19.48
C CYS A 33 -17.34 -13.18 -18.57
N ARG A 34 -18.25 -13.96 -17.98
CA ARG A 34 -17.99 -15.06 -17.03
C ARG A 34 -18.20 -16.46 -17.64
N CYS A 35 -18.21 -16.58 -18.97
CA CYS A 35 -18.46 -17.85 -19.65
C CYS A 35 -17.37 -18.93 -19.47
N GLY A 36 -16.20 -18.59 -18.92
CA GLY A 36 -15.09 -19.52 -18.67
C GLY A 36 -14.34 -20.02 -19.91
N ARG A 37 -14.68 -19.54 -21.12
CA ARG A 37 -14.03 -19.97 -22.37
C ARG A 37 -12.77 -19.17 -22.67
N ALA A 38 -11.68 -19.87 -23.00
CA ALA A 38 -10.38 -19.26 -23.30
C ALA A 38 -10.39 -18.39 -24.58
N ASP A 39 -11.21 -18.77 -25.56
CA ASP A 39 -11.35 -18.11 -26.87
C ASP A 39 -12.43 -17.01 -26.89
N CYS A 40 -13.04 -16.69 -25.75
CA CYS A 40 -14.09 -15.68 -25.68
C CYS A 40 -13.50 -14.26 -25.72
N ALA A 41 -13.68 -13.56 -26.84
CA ALA A 41 -13.26 -12.16 -27.00
C ALA A 41 -13.88 -11.21 -25.95
N ALA A 42 -15.09 -11.50 -25.48
CA ALA A 42 -15.74 -10.72 -24.41
C ALA A 42 -15.16 -11.02 -23.01
N ALA A 43 -14.57 -12.20 -22.80
CA ALA A 43 -13.87 -12.54 -21.55
C ALA A 43 -12.44 -11.98 -21.53
N GLN A 44 -11.79 -11.89 -22.69
CA GLN A 44 -10.45 -11.32 -22.84
C GLN A 44 -10.42 -9.79 -22.69
N ARG A 45 -11.58 -9.13 -22.65
CA ARG A 45 -11.73 -7.70 -22.39
C ARG A 45 -12.27 -7.49 -20.98
N PRO A 46 -11.43 -7.43 -19.94
CA PRO A 46 -11.89 -7.24 -18.57
C PRO A 46 -12.68 -5.93 -18.44
N ALA A 47 -13.65 -5.92 -17.53
CA ALA A 47 -14.39 -4.70 -17.20
C ALA A 47 -13.42 -3.64 -16.66
N THR A 48 -13.55 -2.41 -17.14
CA THR A 48 -12.84 -1.27 -16.57
C THR A 48 -13.60 -0.79 -15.34
N SER A 49 -13.07 -1.07 -14.14
CA SER A 49 -13.48 -0.36 -12.92
C SER A 49 -12.45 0.73 -12.64
N PRO A 50 -12.84 2.02 -12.52
CA PRO A 50 -11.97 3.08 -12.05
C PRO A 50 -11.74 3.03 -10.53
N VAL A 51 -12.48 2.18 -9.81
CA VAL A 51 -12.35 2.02 -8.37
C VAL A 51 -11.37 0.89 -8.09
N VAL A 52 -10.26 1.23 -7.45
CA VAL A 52 -9.31 0.28 -6.89
C VAL A 52 -9.53 0.26 -5.38
N ILE A 53 -9.98 -0.89 -4.87
CA ILE A 53 -9.97 -1.17 -3.43
C ILE A 53 -8.72 -1.96 -3.09
N HIS A 54 -8.19 -1.72 -1.89
CA HIS A 54 -7.12 -2.52 -1.32
C HIS A 54 -7.70 -3.35 -0.19
N VAL A 55 -7.42 -4.63 -0.17
CA VAL A 55 -7.99 -5.55 0.81
C VAL A 55 -6.87 -6.41 1.37
N VAL A 56 -6.82 -6.53 2.70
CA VAL A 56 -5.97 -7.49 3.39
C VAL A 56 -6.83 -8.68 3.81
N ALA A 57 -6.36 -9.89 3.55
CA ALA A 57 -7.06 -11.11 3.89
C ALA A 57 -6.06 -12.23 4.16
N GLU A 58 -6.51 -13.24 4.90
CA GLU A 58 -5.73 -14.45 5.08
C GLU A 58 -5.59 -15.22 3.76
N ARG A 59 -4.44 -15.89 3.61
CA ARG A 59 -4.14 -16.69 2.43
C ARG A 59 -5.20 -17.77 2.18
N ALA A 60 -5.71 -18.39 3.25
CA ALA A 60 -6.73 -19.42 3.16
C ALA A 60 -8.04 -18.90 2.54
N SER A 61 -8.48 -17.67 2.90
CA SER A 61 -9.67 -17.03 2.33
C SER A 61 -9.46 -16.62 0.87
N VAL A 62 -8.28 -16.09 0.53
CA VAL A 62 -7.89 -15.79 -0.87
C VAL A 62 -7.93 -17.05 -1.73
N GLU A 63 -7.54 -18.19 -1.17
CA GLU A 63 -7.50 -19.48 -1.87
C GLU A 63 -8.84 -20.24 -1.79
N GLY A 64 -9.89 -19.64 -1.23
CA GLY A 64 -11.24 -20.22 -1.15
C GLY A 64 -11.37 -21.41 -0.19
N ARG A 65 -10.45 -21.56 0.76
CA ARG A 65 -10.42 -22.68 1.74
C ARG A 65 -10.57 -22.22 3.20
N GLY A 66 -10.60 -20.92 3.44
CA GLY A 66 -10.80 -20.31 4.74
C GLY A 66 -12.15 -19.61 4.84
N SER A 67 -12.60 -19.35 6.06
CA SER A 67 -13.81 -18.59 6.36
C SER A 67 -13.53 -17.22 7.01
N ALA A 68 -12.25 -16.87 7.21
CA ALA A 68 -11.87 -15.60 7.81
C ALA A 68 -12.20 -14.43 6.86
N PRO A 69 -12.82 -13.34 7.35
CA PRO A 69 -13.10 -12.19 6.51
C PRO A 69 -11.81 -11.45 6.11
N GLY A 70 -11.86 -10.73 5.00
CA GLY A 70 -10.88 -9.71 4.67
C GLY A 70 -11.29 -8.34 5.24
N SER A 71 -10.32 -7.44 5.36
CA SER A 71 -10.53 -6.05 5.74
C SER A 71 -10.17 -5.15 4.57
N GLU A 72 -11.05 -4.23 4.20
CA GLU A 72 -10.73 -3.17 3.26
C GLU A 72 -9.75 -2.16 3.90
N LEU A 73 -8.74 -1.75 3.15
CA LEU A 73 -7.79 -0.72 3.55
C LEU A 73 -8.29 0.64 3.03
N GLY A 74 -8.87 1.45 3.91
CA GLY A 74 -9.43 2.75 3.55
C GLY A 74 -10.87 2.96 3.95
N ALA A 75 -11.56 1.88 4.32
CA ALA A 75 -12.89 1.87 4.89
C ALA A 75 -12.92 0.85 6.04
N ASP A 76 -13.79 1.04 7.02
CA ASP A 76 -14.03 0.05 8.09
C ASP A 76 -14.95 -1.07 7.58
N GLY A 77 -14.64 -1.61 6.39
CA GLY A 77 -15.44 -2.61 5.69
C GLY A 77 -14.82 -4.01 5.83
N LEU A 78 -15.61 -4.95 6.36
CA LEU A 78 -15.29 -6.37 6.29
C LEU A 78 -15.86 -6.99 5.02
N ILE A 79 -15.08 -7.85 4.39
CA ILE A 79 -15.44 -8.58 3.16
C ILE A 79 -15.46 -10.06 3.49
N SER A 80 -16.57 -10.74 3.18
CA SER A 80 -16.71 -12.18 3.44
C SER A 80 -15.68 -13.01 2.69
N ALA A 81 -15.31 -14.17 3.22
CA ALA A 81 -14.29 -15.02 2.63
C ALA A 81 -14.66 -15.48 1.20
N GLU A 82 -15.95 -15.70 0.93
CA GLU A 82 -16.47 -16.05 -0.38
C GLU A 82 -16.23 -14.92 -1.38
N LEU A 83 -16.51 -13.68 -0.98
CA LEU A 83 -16.27 -12.51 -1.83
C LEU A 83 -14.77 -12.24 -2.01
N ILE A 84 -13.95 -12.52 -0.99
CA ILE A 84 -12.48 -12.49 -1.12
C ILE A 84 -12.01 -13.48 -2.20
N ALA A 85 -12.50 -14.72 -2.18
CA ALA A 85 -12.13 -15.72 -3.17
C ALA A 85 -12.56 -15.32 -4.59
N GLU A 86 -13.76 -14.71 -4.74
CA GLU A 86 -14.20 -14.15 -6.01
C GLU A 86 -13.31 -13.00 -6.50
N LEU A 87 -13.01 -12.04 -5.62
CA LEU A 87 -12.15 -10.90 -5.93
C LEU A 87 -10.73 -11.35 -6.31
N ALA A 88 -10.20 -12.38 -5.64
CA ALA A 88 -8.88 -12.95 -5.90
C ALA A 88 -8.71 -13.45 -7.34
N GLY A 89 -9.79 -13.85 -8.02
CA GLY A 89 -9.75 -14.30 -9.42
C GLY A 89 -9.35 -13.20 -10.43
N SER A 90 -9.45 -11.92 -10.05
CA SER A 90 -9.08 -10.79 -10.91
C SER A 90 -8.16 -9.77 -10.23
N ALA A 91 -7.98 -9.86 -8.92
CA ALA A 91 -7.13 -8.95 -8.16
C ALA A 91 -5.64 -9.20 -8.41
N ARG A 92 -4.83 -8.14 -8.30
CA ARG A 92 -3.38 -8.28 -8.15
C ARG A 92 -3.06 -8.71 -6.73
N LEU A 93 -2.63 -9.96 -6.56
CA LEU A 93 -2.23 -10.50 -5.26
C LEU A 93 -0.82 -10.06 -4.89
N VAL A 94 -0.65 -9.53 -3.68
CA VAL A 94 0.65 -9.14 -3.11
C VAL A 94 0.77 -9.79 -1.73
N ALA A 95 1.82 -10.58 -1.53
CA ALA A 95 2.09 -11.19 -0.23
C ALA A 95 2.58 -10.12 0.75
N VAL A 96 1.93 -10.00 1.90
CA VAL A 96 2.34 -9.11 2.99
C VAL A 96 3.16 -9.92 3.99
N GLY A 97 4.49 -9.90 3.83
CA GLY A 97 5.41 -10.51 4.79
C GLY A 97 5.71 -9.57 5.95
N ALA A 98 6.16 -10.10 7.09
CA ALA A 98 6.68 -9.31 8.21
C ALA A 98 8.18 -9.03 8.00
N PRO A 99 8.58 -7.82 7.55
CA PRO A 99 9.98 -7.51 7.32
C PRO A 99 10.71 -7.35 8.66
N THR A 100 11.82 -8.07 8.81
CA THR A 100 12.68 -8.07 10.01
C THR A 100 14.00 -7.34 9.81
N GLN A 101 14.23 -6.78 8.62
CA GLN A 101 15.46 -6.08 8.26
C GLN A 101 15.20 -4.60 8.11
N ALA A 102 16.14 -3.78 8.58
CA ALA A 102 16.08 -2.33 8.42
C ALA A 102 16.43 -1.93 6.99
N GLU A 103 15.73 -0.93 6.45
CA GLU A 103 16.04 -0.34 5.15
C GLU A 103 17.01 0.85 5.31
N PRO A 104 18.01 1.00 4.42
CA PRO A 104 19.04 2.05 4.51
C PRO A 104 18.57 3.43 4.01
N ARG A 105 17.25 3.68 4.01
CA ARG A 105 16.65 4.90 3.46
C ARG A 105 15.52 5.40 4.35
N TYR A 106 15.32 6.72 4.37
CA TYR A 106 14.25 7.35 5.16
C TYR A 106 12.84 6.91 4.72
N THR A 107 12.59 6.87 3.41
CA THR A 107 11.29 6.47 2.87
C THR A 107 11.24 4.94 2.77
N PRO A 108 10.28 4.26 3.42
CA PRO A 108 10.17 2.81 3.34
C PRO A 108 9.87 2.32 1.92
N SER A 109 10.25 1.08 1.61
CA SER A 109 9.81 0.39 0.39
C SER A 109 8.29 0.31 0.32
N ALA A 110 7.77 0.05 -0.88
CA ALA A 110 6.36 -0.29 -1.05
C ALA A 110 5.95 -1.47 -0.15
N GLY A 111 6.77 -2.54 -0.09
CA GLY A 111 6.48 -3.72 0.73
C GLY A 111 6.43 -3.43 2.24
N LEU A 112 7.41 -2.69 2.77
CA LEU A 112 7.43 -2.28 4.18
C LEU A 112 6.28 -1.30 4.49
N ALA A 113 6.00 -0.37 3.57
CA ALA A 113 4.90 0.57 3.72
C ALA A 113 3.53 -0.13 3.72
N ASP A 114 3.35 -1.12 2.84
CA ASP A 114 2.14 -1.93 2.77
C ASP A 114 2.00 -2.80 4.02
N PHE A 115 3.09 -3.44 4.49
CA PHE A 115 3.09 -4.16 5.77
C PHE A 115 2.63 -3.28 6.94
N VAL A 116 3.24 -2.10 7.09
CA VAL A 116 2.89 -1.17 8.20
C VAL A 116 1.43 -0.74 8.11
N ARG A 117 0.90 -0.46 6.91
CA ARG A 117 -0.53 -0.11 6.73
C ARG A 117 -1.47 -1.28 7.02
N CYS A 118 -1.14 -2.48 6.56
CA CYS A 118 -1.93 -3.69 6.81
C CYS A 118 -1.95 -4.07 8.30
N ARG A 119 -0.82 -3.93 8.99
CA ARG A 119 -0.73 -4.15 10.45
C ARG A 119 -1.56 -3.11 11.20
N ASP A 120 -1.39 -1.84 10.85
CA ASP A 120 -1.96 -0.77 11.65
C ASP A 120 -3.46 -0.55 11.42
N LEU A 121 -3.94 -0.74 10.18
CA LEU A 121 -5.31 -0.47 9.65
C LEU A 121 -5.81 0.97 9.79
N THR A 122 -5.59 1.60 10.94
CA THR A 122 -5.97 2.98 11.26
C THR A 122 -4.83 3.73 11.96
N CYS A 123 -4.99 5.04 12.07
CA CYS A 123 -4.08 5.91 12.82
C CYS A 123 -3.86 5.38 14.24
N ARG A 124 -2.59 5.24 14.62
CA ARG A 124 -2.20 4.58 15.87
C ARG A 124 -2.25 5.46 17.12
N ALA A 125 -2.78 6.67 17.01
CA ALA A 125 -3.04 7.53 18.16
C ALA A 125 -4.27 7.03 18.94
N PRO A 126 -4.33 7.22 20.27
CA PRO A 126 -5.45 6.74 21.08
C PRO A 126 -6.82 7.21 20.55
N GLY A 127 -7.72 6.27 20.26
CA GLY A 127 -9.09 6.55 19.84
C GLY A 127 -9.27 7.09 18.41
N CYS A 128 -8.22 7.15 17.59
CA CYS A 128 -8.35 7.63 16.20
C CYS A 128 -8.67 6.48 15.23
N ASP A 129 -9.66 6.70 14.37
CA ASP A 129 -10.17 5.75 13.37
C ASP A 129 -9.71 6.09 11.94
N ARG A 130 -8.92 7.16 11.75
CA ARG A 130 -8.50 7.59 10.41
C ARG A 130 -7.82 6.41 9.68
N PRO A 131 -8.28 6.02 8.47
CA PRO A 131 -7.71 4.86 7.77
C PRO A 131 -6.21 5.02 7.47
N ALA A 132 -5.46 3.92 7.55
CA ALA A 132 -4.00 3.88 7.36
C ALA A 132 -3.56 4.42 5.98
N VAL A 133 -4.38 4.22 4.94
CA VAL A 133 -4.11 4.74 3.58
C VAL A 133 -4.15 6.26 3.50
N ALA A 134 -4.82 6.92 4.46
CA ALA A 134 -4.89 8.37 4.60
C ALA A 134 -3.91 8.93 5.66
N CYS A 135 -3.01 8.07 6.17
CA CYS A 135 -2.04 8.41 7.20
C CYS A 135 -0.61 8.54 6.64
N ASP A 136 0.19 9.33 7.34
CA ASP A 136 1.64 9.39 7.15
C ASP A 136 2.28 8.17 7.84
N ILE A 137 3.35 7.62 7.28
CA ILE A 137 4.20 6.65 7.98
C ILE A 137 5.24 7.43 8.77
N ASP A 138 5.28 7.23 10.08
CA ASP A 138 6.08 7.98 11.03
C ASP A 138 7.03 7.05 11.80
N HIS A 139 8.26 7.50 11.98
CA HIS A 139 9.25 6.80 12.81
C HIS A 139 9.06 7.14 14.29
N THR A 140 8.99 6.12 15.15
CA THR A 140 8.96 6.28 16.62
C THR A 140 10.23 6.97 17.09
N ILE A 141 11.39 6.38 16.78
CA ILE A 141 12.70 7.01 16.89
C ILE A 141 12.97 7.72 15.56
N PRO A 142 13.05 9.07 15.53
CA PRO A 142 13.22 9.80 14.28
C PRO A 142 14.45 9.33 13.50
N TYR A 143 14.32 9.22 12.18
CA TYR A 143 15.41 8.78 11.32
C TYR A 143 16.67 9.65 11.44
N ALA A 144 16.49 10.98 11.52
CA ALA A 144 17.59 11.92 11.74
C ALA A 144 18.28 11.78 13.11
N GLN A 145 17.70 11.02 14.05
CA GLN A 145 18.26 10.71 15.36
C GLN A 145 18.79 9.27 15.44
N GLY A 146 19.02 8.62 14.29
CA GLY A 146 19.57 7.26 14.23
C GLY A 146 18.53 6.14 14.29
N GLY A 147 17.23 6.47 14.23
CA GLY A 147 16.17 5.47 14.14
C GLY A 147 16.12 4.83 12.74
N PRO A 148 16.22 3.52 12.60
CA PRO A 148 16.18 2.88 11.29
C PRO A 148 14.77 2.88 10.70
N THR A 149 14.67 2.77 9.38
CA THR A 149 13.41 2.47 8.71
C THR A 149 13.14 0.98 8.85
N HIS A 150 12.37 0.60 9.88
CA HIS A 150 12.14 -0.78 10.30
C HIS A 150 10.71 -0.97 10.79
N ALA A 151 10.13 -2.17 10.65
CA ALA A 151 8.73 -2.45 11.03
C ALA A 151 8.38 -2.08 12.48
N SER A 152 9.25 -2.39 13.44
CA SER A 152 9.09 -2.02 14.86
C SER A 152 9.46 -0.58 15.20
N ASN A 153 9.93 0.21 14.23
CA ASN A 153 10.15 1.66 14.40
C ASN A 153 9.16 2.50 13.58
N LEU A 154 8.31 1.88 12.75
CA LEU A 154 7.37 2.56 11.89
C LEU A 154 5.92 2.30 12.33
N LYS A 155 5.09 3.32 12.19
CA LYS A 155 3.64 3.26 12.42
C LYS A 155 2.92 4.27 11.54
N VAL A 156 1.62 4.12 11.35
CA VAL A 156 0.80 5.11 10.66
C VAL A 156 0.19 6.11 11.64
N LEU A 157 0.32 7.40 11.33
CA LEU A 157 -0.34 8.48 12.03
C LEU A 157 -1.05 9.39 11.04
N CYS A 158 -2.29 9.78 11.36
CA CYS A 158 -2.93 10.82 10.59
C CYS A 158 -2.14 12.13 10.74
N ARG A 159 -2.29 13.03 9.77
CA ARG A 159 -1.47 14.26 9.74
C ARG A 159 -1.55 15.06 11.05
N GLN A 160 -2.71 15.10 11.68
CA GLN A 160 -2.91 15.79 12.96
C GLN A 160 -2.07 15.15 14.07
N HIS A 161 -2.19 13.84 14.29
CA HIS A 161 -1.46 13.14 15.34
C HIS A 161 0.05 13.07 15.08
N HIS A 162 0.45 12.98 13.80
CA HIS A 162 1.86 13.11 13.43
C HIS A 162 2.41 14.47 13.90
N LEU A 163 1.71 15.58 13.63
CA LEU A 163 2.12 16.91 14.10
C LEU A 163 2.13 17.03 15.63
N LEU A 164 1.16 16.43 16.31
CA LEU A 164 1.12 16.44 17.78
C LEU A 164 2.34 15.73 18.38
N LYS A 165 2.72 14.57 17.84
CA LYS A 165 3.96 13.87 18.18
C LYS A 165 5.20 14.71 17.89
N THR A 166 5.26 15.33 16.71
CA THR A 166 6.46 16.07 16.31
C THR A 166 6.68 17.35 17.12
N PHE A 167 5.63 18.09 17.44
CA PHE A 167 5.73 19.48 17.91
C PHE A 167 5.06 19.76 19.26
N TRP A 168 4.09 18.96 19.70
CA TRP A 168 3.24 19.27 20.86
C TRP A 168 3.49 18.34 22.06
N GLY A 169 4.67 17.75 22.16
CA GLY A 169 5.08 17.02 23.36
C GLY A 169 4.46 15.63 23.54
N TRP A 170 3.67 15.16 22.56
CA TRP A 170 3.21 13.77 22.55
C TRP A 170 4.41 12.85 22.30
N ARG A 171 4.51 11.80 23.10
CA ARG A 171 5.60 10.82 23.01
C ARG A 171 5.03 9.43 22.89
N ASP A 172 5.81 8.57 22.30
CA ASP A 172 5.46 7.20 22.03
C ASP A 172 6.69 6.32 22.16
N GLU A 173 6.44 5.10 22.60
CA GLU A 173 7.36 3.98 22.59
C GLU A 173 6.68 2.85 21.82
N GLN A 174 7.43 2.18 20.94
CA GLN A 174 6.91 1.12 20.10
C GLN A 174 7.61 -0.19 20.43
N LEU A 175 6.81 -1.21 20.73
CA LEU A 175 7.30 -2.56 20.99
C LEU A 175 7.44 -3.35 19.67
N PRO A 176 8.21 -4.45 19.66
CA PRO A 176 8.47 -5.25 18.44
C PRO A 176 7.23 -5.79 17.72
N ASP A 177 6.13 -5.99 18.45
CA ASP A 177 4.81 -6.45 17.96
C ASP A 177 3.96 -5.32 17.33
N GLY A 178 4.41 -4.06 17.41
CA GLY A 178 3.69 -2.88 16.95
C GLY A 178 2.77 -2.25 17.99
N THR A 179 2.77 -2.74 19.23
CA THR A 179 2.10 -2.08 20.35
C THR A 179 2.76 -0.74 20.65
N LEU A 180 1.94 0.31 20.83
CA LEU A 180 2.44 1.64 21.20
C LEU A 180 2.02 2.02 22.61
N ILE A 181 2.98 2.55 23.36
CA ILE A 181 2.78 3.19 24.65
C ILE A 181 2.90 4.71 24.44
N TRP A 182 1.77 5.40 24.44
CA TRP A 182 1.69 6.85 24.31
C TRP A 182 1.80 7.52 25.67
N ARG A 183 2.54 8.63 25.74
CA ARG A 183 2.61 9.54 26.87
C ARG A 183 2.25 10.94 26.39
N LEU A 184 1.12 11.45 26.84
CA LEU A 184 0.60 12.76 26.44
C LEU A 184 1.18 13.88 27.34
N PRO A 185 1.13 15.15 26.90
CA PRO A 185 1.69 16.28 27.64
C PRO A 185 1.06 16.52 29.02
N ASP A 186 -0.18 16.08 29.20
CA ASP A 186 -0.93 16.15 30.46
C ASP A 186 -0.55 15.03 31.46
N GLY A 187 0.36 14.13 31.06
CA GLY A 187 0.83 13.01 31.88
C GLY A 187 0.05 11.72 31.69
N HIS A 188 -1.06 11.72 30.94
CA HIS A 188 -1.81 10.50 30.67
C HIS A 188 -1.01 9.53 29.79
N THR A 189 -1.16 8.24 30.08
CA THR A 189 -0.53 7.15 29.33
C THR A 189 -1.60 6.25 28.73
N TYR A 190 -1.45 5.91 27.45
CA TYR A 190 -2.37 5.04 26.72
C TYR A 190 -1.61 3.94 26.00
N VAL A 191 -2.18 2.75 25.97
CA VAL A 191 -1.66 1.63 25.18
C VAL A 191 -2.57 1.42 23.97
N THR A 192 -1.99 1.30 22.78
CA THR A 192 -2.72 0.97 21.56
C THR A 192 -2.09 -0.23 20.89
N THR A 193 -2.89 -1.21 20.49
CA THR A 193 -2.44 -2.41 19.74
C THR A 193 -2.88 -2.30 18.28
N PRO A 194 -2.14 -2.85 17.31
CA PRO A 194 -2.45 -2.66 15.90
C PRO A 194 -3.90 -3.02 15.57
N GLY A 195 -4.55 -2.27 14.66
CA GLY A 195 -5.95 -2.53 14.31
C GLY A 195 -6.16 -3.94 13.75
N SER A 196 -5.11 -4.50 13.15
CA SER A 196 -5.13 -5.88 12.65
C SER A 196 -5.03 -6.94 13.73
N ALA A 197 -4.80 -6.62 15.01
CA ALA A 197 -4.46 -7.61 16.04
C ALA A 197 -5.53 -8.70 16.22
N LEU A 198 -6.80 -8.37 16.02
CA LEU A 198 -7.91 -9.33 16.12
C LEU A 198 -8.11 -10.17 14.85
N LEU A 199 -7.98 -9.56 13.67
CA LEU A 199 -8.28 -10.22 12.40
C LEU A 199 -7.06 -10.91 11.78
N PHE A 200 -5.87 -10.36 12.00
CA PHE A 200 -4.61 -10.77 11.40
C PHE A 200 -3.48 -10.74 12.45
N PRO A 201 -3.54 -11.61 13.48
CA PRO A 201 -2.57 -11.62 14.58
C PRO A 201 -1.13 -11.88 14.11
N THR A 202 -0.95 -12.59 12.98
CA THR A 202 0.36 -12.83 12.37
C THR A 202 1.08 -11.55 11.92
N LEU A 203 0.34 -10.49 11.56
CA LEU A 203 0.93 -9.18 11.25
C LEU A 203 1.46 -8.46 12.49
N CYS A 204 1.03 -8.87 13.68
CA CYS A 204 1.48 -8.36 14.97
C CYS A 204 2.56 -9.25 15.61
N ALA A 205 3.08 -10.25 14.88
CA ALA A 205 4.22 -11.01 15.37
C ALA A 205 5.43 -10.09 15.57
N PRO A 206 6.26 -10.29 16.62
CA PRO A 206 7.44 -9.49 16.86
C PRO A 206 8.36 -9.44 15.63
N THR A 207 8.64 -8.23 15.16
CA THR A 207 9.53 -7.99 14.01
C THR A 207 11.00 -7.83 14.40
N GLY A 208 11.31 -8.02 15.69
CA GLY A 208 12.62 -7.77 16.28
C GLY A 208 12.83 -6.32 16.69
N ASP A 209 13.88 -6.08 17.47
CA ASP A 209 14.26 -4.74 17.86
C ASP A 209 14.95 -4.02 16.69
N PRO A 210 14.62 -2.73 16.45
CA PRO A 210 15.25 -1.99 15.39
C PRO A 210 16.74 -1.77 15.70
N PRO A 211 17.67 -2.05 14.77
CA PRO A 211 19.09 -1.77 15.00
C PRO A 211 19.30 -0.25 15.11
N LEU A 212 19.54 0.23 16.32
CA LEU A 212 19.76 1.66 16.56
C LEU A 212 21.14 2.07 16.07
N THR A 213 21.20 3.16 15.32
CA THR A 213 22.48 3.83 15.05
C THR A 213 22.75 4.82 16.19
N PRO A 214 23.85 4.70 16.94
CA PRO A 214 24.19 5.68 17.96
C PRO A 214 24.42 7.04 17.29
N VAL A 215 23.61 8.04 17.64
CA VAL A 215 23.78 9.43 17.22
C VAL A 215 23.89 10.28 18.48
N PRO A 216 24.80 11.28 18.53
CA PRO A 216 24.84 12.22 19.64
C PRO A 216 23.46 12.82 19.88
N VAL A 217 22.97 12.73 21.11
CA VAL A 217 21.66 13.24 21.47
C VAL A 217 21.68 14.75 21.31
N ALA A 218 21.17 15.26 20.19
CA ALA A 218 20.94 16.69 20.06
C ALA A 218 19.89 17.08 21.11
N GLU A 219 20.23 18.06 21.95
CA GLU A 219 19.29 18.61 22.93
C GLU A 219 18.00 19.01 22.22
N ARG A 220 16.88 18.44 22.68
CA ARG A 220 15.57 18.75 22.09
C ARG A 220 15.28 20.22 22.35
N CYS A 221 15.28 21.03 21.29
CA CYS A 221 14.86 22.43 21.35
C CYS A 221 13.51 22.57 22.09
N GLY A 222 13.47 23.39 23.13
CA GLY A 222 12.26 23.61 23.94
C GLY A 222 11.13 24.37 23.22
N GLN A 223 11.39 24.93 22.04
CA GLN A 223 10.45 25.76 21.28
C GLN A 223 9.91 25.08 20.00
N ARG A 224 9.76 23.75 19.99
CA ARG A 224 9.30 23.01 18.79
C ARG A 224 7.94 23.47 18.27
N THR A 225 7.04 23.91 19.12
CA THR A 225 5.76 24.49 18.70
C THR A 225 5.94 25.72 17.80
N ALA A 226 6.94 26.56 18.07
CA ALA A 226 7.31 27.70 17.23
C ALA A 226 7.98 27.29 15.91
N MET A 227 8.53 26.07 15.83
CA MET A 227 9.09 25.50 14.60
C MET A 227 8.05 24.78 13.75
N MET A 228 6.77 24.80 14.11
CA MET A 228 5.72 24.16 13.30
C MET A 228 5.63 24.86 11.94
N PRO A 229 5.94 24.17 10.83
CA PRO A 229 6.01 24.82 9.53
C PRO A 229 4.62 25.25 9.07
N LEU A 230 4.49 26.53 8.70
CA LEU A 230 3.32 27.03 7.99
C LEU A 230 3.33 26.46 6.58
N ARG A 231 2.20 25.90 6.16
CA ARG A 231 2.08 25.28 4.84
C ARG A 231 2.19 26.35 3.76
N THR A 232 3.24 26.29 2.95
CA THR A 232 3.42 27.15 1.77
C THR A 232 2.88 26.53 0.47
N ARG A 233 2.63 25.21 0.44
CA ARG A 233 2.14 24.46 -0.74
C ARG A 233 0.99 23.51 -0.42
N THR A 234 0.08 23.29 -1.36
CA THR A 234 -1.04 22.35 -1.18
C THR A 234 -0.55 20.89 -1.12
N ARG A 235 -1.39 19.99 -0.59
CA ARG A 235 -1.07 18.54 -0.55
C ARG A 235 -0.90 17.95 -1.96
N ALA A 236 -1.73 18.39 -2.90
CA ALA A 236 -1.65 17.97 -4.29
C ALA A 236 -0.30 18.35 -4.91
N GLN A 237 0.16 19.59 -4.66
CA GLN A 237 1.46 20.06 -5.13
C GLN A 237 2.63 19.27 -4.53
N ASN A 238 2.62 19.03 -3.20
CA ASN A 238 3.68 18.24 -2.56
C ASN A 238 3.69 16.78 -3.05
N ARG A 239 2.51 16.17 -3.25
CA ARG A 239 2.39 14.82 -3.82
C ARG A 239 2.92 14.78 -5.25
N ALA A 240 2.51 15.71 -6.10
CA ALA A 240 2.96 15.79 -7.49
C ALA A 240 4.48 15.97 -7.58
N GLN A 241 5.04 16.87 -6.78
CA GLN A 241 6.49 17.09 -6.71
C GLN A 241 7.22 15.82 -6.27
N ARG A 242 6.76 15.13 -5.22
CA ARG A 242 7.36 13.88 -4.77
C ARG A 242 7.34 12.80 -5.85
N ILE A 243 6.19 12.61 -6.51
CA ILE A 243 6.05 11.64 -7.61
C ILE A 243 7.02 12.00 -8.75
N ALA A 244 7.14 13.28 -9.10
CA ALA A 244 8.07 13.72 -10.14
C ALA A 244 9.53 13.46 -9.77
N THR A 245 9.94 13.77 -8.53
CA THR A 245 11.29 13.51 -8.03
C THR A 245 11.60 12.01 -8.02
N GLU A 246 10.66 11.18 -7.57
CA GLU A 246 10.84 9.72 -7.52
C GLU A 246 10.90 9.11 -8.92
N ARG A 247 10.04 9.56 -9.85
CA ARG A 247 10.11 9.16 -11.26
C ARG A 247 11.44 9.57 -11.90
N HIS A 248 11.95 10.75 -11.57
CA HIS A 248 13.25 11.21 -12.06
C HIS A 248 14.38 10.34 -11.53
N HIS A 249 14.40 10.05 -10.23
CA HIS A 249 15.39 9.16 -9.62
C HIS A 249 15.36 7.75 -10.22
N ASN A 250 14.16 7.17 -10.39
CA ASN A 250 14.00 5.85 -11.02
C ASN A 250 14.40 5.84 -12.50
N ARG A 251 14.26 6.97 -13.21
CA ARG A 251 14.75 7.13 -14.58
C ARG A 251 16.27 7.18 -14.60
N GLN A 252 16.88 7.98 -13.73
CA GLN A 252 18.34 8.05 -13.61
C GLN A 252 18.95 6.71 -13.24
N ALA A 253 18.38 6.01 -12.24
CA ALA A 253 18.81 4.67 -11.86
C ALA A 253 18.85 3.72 -13.06
N ARG A 254 17.77 3.69 -13.87
CA ARG A 254 17.70 2.88 -15.09
C ARG A 254 18.75 3.25 -16.14
N LEU A 255 19.09 4.53 -16.27
CA LEU A 255 20.12 4.99 -17.21
C LEU A 255 21.54 4.66 -16.71
N THR A 256 21.75 4.62 -15.40
CA THR A 256 23.05 4.33 -14.78
C THR A 256 23.30 2.84 -14.53
N THR A 257 22.25 2.01 -14.52
CA THR A 257 22.39 0.56 -14.45
C THR A 257 22.69 0.04 -15.85
N PRO A 258 23.91 -0.47 -16.12
CA PRO A 258 24.20 -1.10 -17.41
C PRO A 258 23.26 -2.30 -17.60
N PRO A 259 22.86 -2.60 -18.86
CA PRO A 259 22.04 -3.78 -19.12
C PRO A 259 22.73 -5.00 -18.54
N ALA A 260 21.97 -5.82 -17.81
CA ALA A 260 22.47 -7.10 -17.32
C ALA A 260 23.05 -7.88 -18.49
N VAL A 261 24.35 -8.14 -18.46
CA VAL A 261 25.03 -8.94 -19.49
C VAL A 261 24.36 -10.32 -19.47
N PRO A 262 23.74 -10.77 -20.57
CA PRO A 262 23.23 -12.13 -20.62
C PRO A 262 24.43 -13.07 -20.50
N THR A 263 24.49 -13.84 -19.41
CA THR A 263 25.44 -14.95 -19.30
C THR A 263 24.98 -16.06 -20.25
N SER A 264 25.36 -15.97 -21.52
CA SER A 264 25.17 -17.03 -22.51
C SER A 264 26.45 -17.83 -22.66
N ALA A 265 26.43 -19.10 -22.25
CA ALA A 265 27.34 -20.11 -22.76
C ALA A 265 26.54 -21.06 -23.67
N SER A 266 26.57 -20.82 -24.99
CA SER A 266 26.61 -21.82 -26.09
C SER A 266 26.39 -21.16 -27.47
N PRO A 267 26.90 -21.77 -28.58
CA PRO A 267 27.54 -21.08 -29.72
C PRO A 267 26.61 -20.85 -30.94
N PRO A 268 27.10 -20.27 -32.07
CA PRO A 268 26.32 -19.34 -32.89
C PRO A 268 25.55 -20.00 -34.05
N GLY A 269 24.45 -19.36 -34.44
CA GLY A 269 23.69 -19.67 -35.65
C GLY A 269 22.90 -18.46 -36.15
N THR A 270 23.54 -17.70 -37.04
CA THR A 270 23.01 -16.93 -38.18
C THR A 270 21.69 -16.14 -38.02
N ALA A 271 21.83 -14.80 -37.98
CA ALA A 271 20.74 -13.85 -38.22
C ALA A 271 20.35 -13.80 -39.72
N PRO A 272 19.17 -13.26 -40.03
CA PRO A 272 19.19 -12.05 -40.86
C PRO A 272 18.35 -10.90 -40.29
N SER A 273 18.91 -9.73 -40.53
CA SER A 273 18.46 -8.37 -40.25
C SER A 273 17.14 -7.98 -40.92
N GLY A 274 16.26 -7.32 -40.17
CA GLY A 274 15.13 -6.51 -40.66
C GLY A 274 15.09 -5.15 -39.96
N PRO A 275 14.60 -4.08 -40.62
CA PRO A 275 14.75 -2.70 -40.13
C PRO A 275 13.79 -2.40 -38.97
N ALA A 276 14.22 -1.51 -38.07
CA ALA A 276 13.46 -1.03 -36.92
C ALA A 276 12.20 -0.25 -37.35
N PRO A 277 11.05 -0.38 -36.67
CA PRO A 277 9.92 0.52 -36.86
C PRO A 277 10.15 1.86 -36.15
N PRO A 278 9.57 2.96 -36.65
CA PRO A 278 9.79 4.31 -36.12
C PRO A 278 9.02 4.53 -34.80
N ASP A 279 9.64 5.34 -33.94
CA ASP A 279 9.09 5.91 -32.71
C ASP A 279 7.91 6.84 -33.05
N ASP A 280 6.69 6.48 -32.65
CA ASP A 280 5.53 7.37 -32.58
C ASP A 280 4.84 7.19 -31.23
N GLU A 281 5.30 7.93 -30.22
CA GLU A 281 4.61 8.08 -28.92
C GLU A 281 3.93 9.47 -28.87
N PRO A 282 2.59 9.56 -28.78
CA PRO A 282 1.89 10.84 -28.63
C PRO A 282 1.92 11.34 -27.16
N PRO A 283 1.83 12.65 -26.92
CA PRO A 283 2.08 13.25 -25.61
C PRO A 283 0.92 13.01 -24.62
N PRO A 284 1.21 12.82 -23.30
CA PRO A 284 0.18 12.51 -22.31
C PRO A 284 -0.44 13.77 -21.68
N PHE A 285 -1.77 13.79 -21.62
CA PHE A 285 -2.57 14.49 -20.60
C PHE A 285 -2.62 13.66 -19.32
#